data_AF-A0A6A3E2I6-F1
#
_entry.id   AF-A0A6A3E2I6-F1
#
_cell.length_a   1.000
_cell.length_b   1.000
_cell.length_c   1.000
_cell.angle_alpha   90.00
_cell.angle_beta   90.00
_cell.angle_gamma   90.00
#
_symmetry.space_group_name_H-M   'P 1'
#
loop_
_entity.id
_entity.type
_entity.pdbx_description
1 polymer ?
#
loop_
_entity_poly.entity_id
_entity_poly.type
_entity_poly.pdbx_seq_one_letter_code
_entity_poly.pdbx_strand_id
1 'polypeptide(L)'
;MESPFHSRVGKVVRRISDKLDEYEAAVVDHYVAVGESLTRTHVRVKDKLTTHEQKLSNHIEHCEAAIVNSCTSVGEHLTHTQERLKDKLNSQERKLSEKAAQLLSKPGVPKMLAPLRDKLSDNGFKP
;
A
#
# COMPACT_ATOMS: atom_id res chain seq x y z
N MET A 1 80.82 -9.65 -46.11
CA MET A 1 79.51 -10.10 -46.63
C MET A 1 78.74 -10.71 -45.47
N GLU A 2 77.59 -10.15 -45.09
CA GLU A 2 76.72 -10.79 -44.11
C GLU A 2 76.11 -12.07 -44.68
N SER A 3 76.03 -13.12 -43.86
CA SER A 3 75.44 -14.40 -44.26
C SER A 3 73.94 -14.22 -44.61
N PRO A 4 73.45 -14.76 -45.74
CA PRO A 4 72.04 -14.73 -46.12
C PRO A 4 71.09 -15.28 -45.06
N PHE A 5 71.59 -16.19 -44.20
CA PHE A 5 70.85 -16.74 -43.08
C PHE A 5 70.56 -15.68 -42.00
N HIS A 6 71.55 -14.87 -41.63
CA HIS A 6 71.37 -13.81 -40.62
C HIS A 6 70.38 -12.74 -41.09
N SER A 7 70.41 -12.37 -42.37
CA SER A 7 69.44 -11.44 -42.96
C SER A 7 68.01 -11.99 -42.93
N ARG A 8 67.81 -13.29 -43.24
CA ARG A 8 66.50 -13.94 -43.16
C ARG A 8 65.97 -14.02 -41.73
N VAL A 9 66.82 -14.39 -40.78
CA VAL A 9 66.47 -14.45 -39.35
C VAL A 9 66.06 -13.07 -38.85
N GLY A 10 66.81 -12.00 -39.18
CA GLY A 10 66.45 -10.63 -38.80
C GLY A 10 65.07 -10.17 -39.32
N LYS A 11 64.71 -10.56 -40.56
CA LYS A 11 63.37 -10.27 -41.12
C LYS A 11 62.25 -11.06 -40.44
N VAL A 12 62.53 -12.25 -39.93
CA VAL A 12 61.54 -13.05 -39.20
C VAL A 12 61.35 -12.46 -37.80
N VAL A 13 62.44 -12.13 -37.11
CA VAL A 13 62.39 -11.49 -35.78
C VAL A 13 61.59 -10.20 -35.84
N ARG A 14 61.86 -9.33 -36.82
CA ARG A 14 61.13 -8.06 -36.98
C ARG A 14 59.62 -8.28 -37.17
N ARG A 15 59.23 -9.23 -38.04
CA ARG A 15 57.80 -9.55 -38.25
C ARG A 15 57.12 -10.11 -37.00
N ILE A 16 57.84 -10.86 -36.17
CA ILE A 16 57.30 -11.35 -34.90
C ILE A 16 57.11 -10.18 -33.92
N SER A 17 58.09 -9.28 -33.81
CA SER A 17 57.96 -8.08 -32.99
C SER A 17 56.78 -7.21 -33.43
N ASP A 18 56.66 -6.91 -34.73
CA ASP A 18 55.56 -6.11 -35.26
C ASP A 18 54.20 -6.74 -34.92
N LYS A 19 54.09 -8.08 -35.00
CA LYS A 19 52.87 -8.79 -34.63
C LYS A 19 52.59 -8.77 -33.13
N LEU A 20 53.61 -8.85 -32.28
CA LEU A 20 53.44 -8.74 -30.84
C LEU A 20 52.93 -7.34 -30.47
N ASP A 21 53.49 -6.29 -31.07
CA ASP A 21 53.04 -4.91 -30.85
C ASP A 21 51.59 -4.71 -31.29
N GLU A 22 51.20 -5.26 -32.45
CA GLU A 22 49.81 -5.25 -32.91
C GLU A 22 48.85 -5.99 -31.95
N TYR A 23 49.26 -7.16 -31.43
CA TYR A 23 48.46 -7.92 -30.47
C TYR A 23 48.33 -7.17 -29.14
N GLU A 24 49.40 -6.56 -28.64
CA GLU A 24 49.39 -5.77 -27.42
C GLU A 24 48.43 -4.58 -27.55
N ALA A 25 48.52 -3.83 -28.65
CA ALA A 25 47.60 -2.73 -28.94
C ALA A 25 46.13 -3.21 -28.99
N ALA A 26 45.86 -4.31 -29.69
CA ALA A 26 44.51 -4.86 -29.80
C ALA A 26 43.93 -5.31 -28.44
N VAL A 27 44.78 -5.87 -27.57
CA VAL A 27 44.39 -6.28 -26.21
C VAL A 27 44.05 -5.05 -25.37
N VAL A 28 44.89 -4.01 -25.41
CA VAL A 28 44.65 -2.75 -24.69
C VAL A 28 43.33 -2.11 -25.14
N ASP A 29 43.11 -2.00 -26.46
CA ASP A 29 41.87 -1.45 -27.02
C ASP A 29 40.64 -2.24 -26.57
N HIS A 30 40.74 -3.58 -26.56
CA HIS A 30 39.65 -4.43 -26.10
C HIS A 30 39.37 -4.25 -24.60
N TYR A 31 40.40 -4.14 -23.75
CA TYR A 31 40.22 -3.88 -22.32
C TYR A 31 39.56 -2.53 -22.07
N VAL A 32 39.95 -1.49 -22.82
CA VAL A 32 39.30 -0.16 -22.75
C VAL A 32 37.82 -0.28 -23.14
N ALA A 33 37.52 -0.92 -24.27
CA ALA A 33 36.15 -1.08 -24.75
C ALA A 33 35.25 -1.85 -23.75
N VAL A 34 35.78 -2.90 -23.12
CA VAL A 34 35.08 -3.65 -22.08
C VAL A 34 34.84 -2.77 -20.85
N GLY A 35 35.84 -2.00 -20.41
CA GLY A 35 35.72 -1.08 -19.28
C GLY A 35 34.65 0.00 -19.50
N GLU A 36 34.61 0.58 -20.71
CA GLU A 36 33.58 1.54 -21.11
C GLU A 36 32.18 0.90 -21.18
N SER A 37 32.08 -0.32 -21.69
CA SER A 37 30.82 -1.08 -21.75
C SER A 37 30.29 -1.40 -20.35
N LEU A 38 31.18 -1.81 -19.44
CA LEU A 38 30.85 -2.10 -18.04
C LEU A 38 30.36 -0.83 -17.33
N THR A 39 31.09 0.28 -17.50
CA THR A 39 30.71 1.59 -16.94
C THR A 39 29.33 2.03 -17.43
N ARG A 40 29.08 1.97 -18.75
CA ARG A 40 27.77 2.29 -19.34
C ARG A 40 26.66 1.40 -18.80
N THR A 41 26.92 0.11 -18.67
CA THR A 41 25.95 -0.84 -18.13
C THR A 41 25.62 -0.55 -16.67
N HIS A 42 26.65 -0.25 -15.85
CA HIS A 42 26.48 0.10 -14.45
C HIS A 42 25.63 1.36 -14.28
N VAL A 43 25.92 2.43 -15.03
CA VAL A 43 25.12 3.66 -15.02
C VAL A 43 23.66 3.37 -15.40
N ARG A 44 23.44 2.66 -16.51
CA ARG A 44 22.08 2.33 -16.96
C ARG A 44 21.29 1.50 -15.95
N VAL A 45 21.92 0.54 -15.28
CA VAL A 45 21.26 -0.27 -14.25
C VAL A 45 20.92 0.58 -13.04
N LYS A 46 21.85 1.42 -12.58
CA LYS A 46 21.62 2.35 -11.48
C LYS A 46 20.45 3.29 -11.77
N ASP A 47 20.44 3.93 -12.94
CA ASP A 47 19.39 4.89 -13.31
C ASP A 47 18.02 4.22 -13.41
N LYS A 48 17.96 2.99 -13.93
CA LYS A 48 16.74 2.18 -13.93
C LYS A 48 16.28 1.86 -12.52
N LEU A 49 17.19 1.44 -11.64
CA LEU A 49 16.87 1.12 -10.25
C LEU A 49 16.28 2.34 -9.54
N THR A 50 16.94 3.50 -9.63
CA THR A 50 16.44 4.76 -9.06
C THR A 50 15.08 5.15 -9.63
N THR A 51 14.88 4.98 -10.94
CA THR A 51 13.58 5.26 -11.57
C THR A 51 12.47 4.33 -11.05
N HIS A 52 12.77 3.05 -10.88
CA HIS A 52 11.83 2.07 -10.34
C HIS A 52 11.51 2.33 -8.87
N GLU A 53 12.51 2.69 -8.06
CA GLU A 53 12.36 3.07 -6.66
C GLU A 53 11.44 4.29 -6.52
N GLN A 54 11.66 5.35 -7.32
CA GLN A 54 10.79 6.52 -7.28
C GLN A 54 9.35 6.20 -7.69
N LYS A 55 9.16 5.38 -8.74
CA LYS A 55 7.82 4.96 -9.17
C LYS A 55 7.11 4.15 -8.09
N LEU A 56 7.84 3.28 -7.40
CA LEU A 56 7.29 2.47 -6.32
C LEU A 56 6.91 3.35 -5.12
N SER A 57 7.77 4.29 -4.71
CA SER A 57 7.46 5.27 -3.65
C SER A 57 6.18 6.04 -3.97
N ASN A 58 6.10 6.62 -5.17
CA ASN A 58 4.92 7.39 -5.60
C ASN A 58 3.64 6.52 -5.60
N HIS A 59 3.76 5.23 -5.97
CA HIS A 59 2.62 4.33 -5.97
C HIS A 59 2.17 3.95 -4.56
N ILE A 60 3.12 3.74 -3.64
CA ILE A 60 2.83 3.48 -2.22
C ILE A 60 2.13 4.69 -1.61
N GLU A 61 2.68 5.90 -1.77
CA GLU A 61 2.07 7.15 -1.27
C GLU A 61 0.65 7.34 -1.79
N HIS A 62 0.43 7.07 -3.09
CA HIS A 62 -0.91 7.15 -3.68
C HIS A 62 -1.89 6.13 -3.09
N CYS A 63 -1.44 4.88 -2.91
CA CYS A 63 -2.25 3.83 -2.30
C CYS A 63 -2.58 4.13 -0.85
N GLU A 64 -1.62 4.62 -0.07
CA GLU A 64 -1.82 5.04 1.32
C GLU A 64 -2.86 6.16 1.40
N ALA A 65 -2.73 7.20 0.56
CA ALA A 65 -3.70 8.28 0.49
C ALA A 65 -5.10 7.78 0.11
N ALA A 66 -5.21 6.87 -0.86
CA ALA A 66 -6.48 6.29 -1.27
C ALA A 66 -7.14 5.48 -0.14
N ILE A 67 -6.35 4.69 0.60
CA ILE A 67 -6.84 3.92 1.76
C ILE A 67 -7.32 4.86 2.86
N VAL A 68 -6.55 5.89 3.21
CA VAL A 68 -6.93 6.87 4.23
C VAL A 68 -8.24 7.55 3.84
N ASN A 69 -8.36 8.03 2.60
CA ASN A 69 -9.58 8.68 2.12
C ASN A 69 -10.79 7.74 2.17
N SER A 70 -10.62 6.47 1.78
CA SER A 70 -11.66 5.45 1.84
C SER A 70 -12.11 5.18 3.28
N CYS A 71 -11.15 4.97 4.19
CA CYS A 71 -11.43 4.75 5.61
C CYS A 71 -12.16 5.94 6.24
N THR A 72 -11.74 7.18 5.93
CA THR A 72 -12.41 8.40 6.41
C THR A 72 -13.85 8.46 5.90
N SER A 73 -14.06 8.27 4.59
CA SER A 73 -15.41 8.30 4.00
C SER A 73 -16.32 7.22 4.59
N VAL A 74 -15.83 5.99 4.73
CA VAL A 74 -16.58 4.89 5.37
C VAL A 74 -16.89 5.21 6.82
N GLY A 75 -15.93 5.79 7.57
CA GLY A 75 -16.12 6.21 8.95
C GLY A 75 -17.21 7.28 9.09
N GLU A 76 -17.21 8.28 8.22
CA GLU A 76 -18.25 9.33 8.18
C GLU A 76 -19.63 8.75 7.85
N HIS A 77 -19.72 7.86 6.85
CA HIS A 77 -20.96 7.18 6.51
C HIS A 77 -21.48 6.30 7.65
N LEU A 78 -20.60 5.63 8.37
CA LEU A 78 -20.96 4.80 9.53
C LEU A 78 -21.49 5.67 10.67
N THR A 79 -20.80 6.75 11.02
CA THR A 79 -21.26 7.71 12.04
C THR A 79 -22.63 8.27 11.68
N HIS A 80 -22.81 8.73 10.45
CA HIS A 80 -24.09 9.28 10.00
C HIS A 80 -25.22 8.23 10.06
N THR A 81 -24.92 6.99 9.66
CA THR A 81 -25.90 5.89 9.72
C THR A 81 -26.26 5.56 11.16
N GLN A 82 -25.28 5.56 12.07
CA GLN A 82 -25.48 5.31 13.50
C GLN A 82 -26.38 6.38 14.13
N GLU A 83 -26.13 7.66 13.85
CA GLU A 83 -26.96 8.77 14.33
C GLU A 83 -28.41 8.62 13.85
N ARG A 84 -28.60 8.36 12.55
CA ARG A 84 -29.93 8.17 11.96
C ARG A 84 -30.68 6.99 12.58
N LEU A 85 -29.98 5.90 12.90
CA LEU A 85 -30.58 4.74 13.58
C LEU A 85 -30.96 5.07 15.02
N LYS A 86 -30.10 5.79 15.75
CA LYS A 86 -30.38 6.26 17.11
C LYS A 86 -31.64 7.14 17.14
N ASP A 87 -31.76 8.08 16.22
CA ASP A 87 -32.92 8.96 16.13
C ASP A 87 -34.22 8.19 15.82
N LYS A 88 -34.14 7.21 14.92
CA LYS A 88 -35.28 6.32 14.62
C LYS A 88 -35.69 5.51 15.84
N LEU A 89 -34.74 4.96 16.58
CA LEU A 89 -35.00 4.18 17.78
C LEU A 89 -35.66 5.04 18.87
N ASN A 90 -35.10 6.22 19.15
CA ASN A 90 -35.66 7.18 20.10
C ASN A 90 -37.08 7.61 19.70
N SER A 91 -37.33 7.84 18.41
CA SER A 91 -38.66 8.18 17.90
C SER A 91 -39.67 7.05 18.12
N GLN A 92 -39.26 5.79 17.88
CA GLN A 92 -40.10 4.63 18.10
C GLN A 92 -40.39 4.41 19.59
N GLU A 93 -39.37 4.53 20.45
CA GLU A 93 -39.51 4.44 21.90
C GLU A 93 -40.52 5.47 22.42
N ARG A 94 -40.41 6.73 21.98
CA ARG A 94 -41.35 7.78 22.36
C ARG A 94 -42.77 7.48 21.91
N LYS A 95 -42.98 7.03 20.67
CA LYS A 95 -44.31 6.65 20.15
C LYS A 95 -44.91 5.48 20.93
N LEU A 96 -44.10 4.50 21.33
CA LEU A 96 -44.54 3.37 22.15
C LEU A 96 -44.93 3.85 23.55
N SER A 97 -44.10 4.67 24.19
CA SER A 97 -44.39 5.26 25.50
C SER A 97 -45.67 6.10 25.48
N GLU A 98 -45.87 6.93 24.45
CA GLU A 98 -47.10 7.72 24.28
C GLU A 98 -48.32 6.82 24.10
N LYS A 99 -48.23 5.76 23.27
CA LYS A 99 -49.32 4.78 23.11
C LYS A 99 -49.62 4.04 24.42
N ALA A 100 -48.58 3.63 25.16
CA ALA A 100 -48.74 2.95 26.44
C ALA A 100 -49.44 3.87 27.46
N ALA A 101 -48.98 5.12 27.58
CA ALA A 101 -49.61 6.12 28.43
C ALA A 101 -51.08 6.37 28.05
N GLN A 102 -51.37 6.51 26.76
CA GLN A 102 -52.76 6.67 26.26
C GLN A 102 -53.64 5.46 26.59
N LEU A 103 -53.12 4.23 26.46
CA LEU A 103 -53.87 3.02 26.79
C LEU A 103 -54.16 2.95 28.29
N LEU A 104 -53.20 3.29 29.13
CA LEU A 104 -53.33 3.30 30.58
C LEU A 104 -54.26 4.42 31.06
N SER A 105 -54.35 5.54 30.35
CA SER A 105 -55.24 6.66 30.69
C SER A 105 -56.69 6.47 30.22
N LYS A 106 -57.01 5.40 29.47
CA LYS A 106 -58.38 5.16 28.99
C LYS A 106 -59.35 4.90 30.17
N PRO A 107 -60.56 5.49 30.16
CA PRO A 107 -61.56 5.26 31.20
C PRO A 107 -61.84 3.76 31.38
N GLY A 108 -61.89 3.30 32.63
CA GLY A 108 -62.12 1.89 32.97
C GLY A 108 -60.85 1.04 33.08
N VAL A 109 -59.77 1.34 32.33
CA VAL A 109 -58.51 0.59 32.39
C VAL A 109 -57.83 0.68 33.77
N PRO A 110 -57.70 1.86 34.41
CA PRO A 110 -57.16 1.94 35.77
C PRO A 110 -57.96 1.14 36.80
N LYS A 111 -59.29 1.12 36.67
CA LYS A 111 -60.18 0.34 37.56
C LYS A 111 -60.02 -1.16 37.34
N MET A 112 -59.85 -1.60 36.09
CA MET A 112 -59.57 -3.01 35.75
C MET A 112 -58.19 -3.47 36.22
N LEU A 113 -57.20 -2.58 36.26
CA LEU A 113 -55.84 -2.90 36.71
C LEU A 113 -55.68 -2.82 38.24
N ALA A 114 -56.58 -2.16 38.96
CA ALA A 114 -56.49 -2.00 40.42
C ALA A 114 -56.36 -3.33 41.19
N PRO A 115 -57.16 -4.39 40.92
CA PRO A 115 -57.03 -5.67 41.62
C PRO A 115 -55.67 -6.36 41.40
N LEU A 116 -55.05 -6.15 40.24
CA LEU A 116 -53.71 -6.67 39.94
C LEU A 116 -52.63 -5.84 40.65
N ARG A 117 -52.79 -4.52 40.69
CA ARG A 117 -51.88 -3.60 41.41
C ARG A 117 -51.88 -3.88 42.90
N ASP A 118 -53.04 -4.12 43.49
CA ASP A 118 -53.19 -4.40 44.92
C ASP A 118 -52.56 -5.75 45.28
N LYS A 119 -52.77 -6.79 44.44
CA LYS A 119 -52.08 -8.09 44.59
C LYS A 119 -50.55 -8.01 44.45
N LEU A 120 -50.03 -7.17 43.55
CA LEU A 120 -48.58 -6.98 43.41
C LEU A 120 -47.98 -6.20 44.58
N SER A 121 -48.74 -5.28 45.16
CA SER A 121 -48.34 -4.49 46.32
C SER A 121 -48.34 -5.32 47.62
N ASP A 122 -49.29 -6.24 47.77
CA ASP A 122 -49.36 -7.18 48.91
C ASP A 122 -48.27 -8.25 48.88
N ASN A 123 -47.76 -8.61 47.70
CA ASN A 123 -46.68 -9.60 47.55
C ASN A 123 -45.26 -9.00 47.72
N GLY A 124 -45.13 -7.79 48.27
CA GLY A 124 -43.86 -7.23 48.69
C GLY A 124 -42.92 -6.73 47.60
N PHE A 125 -43.39 -6.59 46.35
CA PHE A 125 -42.59 -5.92 45.32
C PHE A 125 -42.65 -4.40 45.53
N LYS A 126 -41.72 -3.87 46.33
CA LYS A 126 -41.43 -2.43 46.35
C LYS A 126 -40.60 -2.08 45.11
N PRO A 127 -40.94 -0.97 44.40
CA PRO A 127 -40.10 -0.46 43.32
C PRO A 127 -38.71 -0.03 43.84
#